data_AF-A0A964G6G3-F1
#
_entry.id   AF-A0A964G6G3-F1
#
_cell.length_a   1.000
_cell.length_b   1.000
_cell.length_c   1.000
_cell.angle_alpha   90.00
_cell.angle_beta   90.00
_cell.angle_gamma   90.00
#
_symmetry.space_group_name_H-M   'P 1'
#
loop_
_entity.id
_entity.type
_entity.pdbx_description
1 polymer ?
#
loop_
_entity_poly.entity_id
_entity_poly.type
_entity_poly.pdbx_seq_one_letter_code
_entity_poly.pdbx_strand_id
1 'polypeptide(L)'
;MSAAILKFKLEIERIGNVLELDDFKIKEASDNGKSTFISSKFLNKGVYRVRNSGNGHLENLVINIDKIAAVTYDGLIKELGEDCVDKHLWKDVPDGEPIFFYSLKLEKDFVR
;
A
#
# COMPACT_ATOMS: atom_id res chain seq x y z
N MET A 1 -10.51 22.43 32.59
CA MET A 1 -10.44 20.96 32.75
C MET A 1 -9.49 20.42 31.70
N SER A 2 -8.34 19.89 32.12
CA SER A 2 -7.35 19.29 31.21
C SER A 2 -7.91 17.94 30.75
N ALA A 3 -8.24 17.82 29.46
CA ALA A 3 -8.52 16.53 28.87
C ALA A 3 -7.21 15.76 28.85
N ALA A 4 -7.10 14.73 29.70
CA ALA A 4 -6.00 13.78 29.64
C ALA A 4 -6.06 13.10 28.26
N ILE A 5 -5.26 13.58 27.32
CA ILE A 5 -5.02 12.92 26.04
C ILE A 5 -4.34 11.60 26.39
N LEU A 6 -5.11 10.52 26.42
CA LEU A 6 -4.56 9.17 26.42
C LEU A 6 -3.72 9.04 25.15
N LYS A 7 -2.40 9.20 25.28
CA LYS A 7 -1.38 8.89 24.26
C LYS A 7 -1.27 7.38 24.07
N PHE A 8 -2.39 6.70 23.85
CA PHE A 8 -2.35 5.29 23.49
C PHE A 8 -1.80 5.21 22.07
N LYS A 9 -0.58 4.68 21.94
CA LYS A 9 0.00 4.26 20.67
C LYS A 9 -0.06 2.75 20.60
N LEU A 10 -0.50 2.23 19.47
CA LEU A 10 -0.53 0.80 19.19
C LEU A 10 0.90 0.29 18.99
N GLU A 11 1.26 -0.81 19.63
CA GLU A 11 2.54 -1.49 19.39
C GLU A 11 2.54 -2.15 17.99
N ILE A 12 3.62 -2.00 17.23
CA ILE A 12 3.75 -2.56 15.87
C ILE A 12 3.41 -4.06 15.84
N GLU A 13 3.83 -4.81 16.86
CA GLU A 13 3.66 -6.26 16.96
C GLU A 13 2.20 -6.68 17.09
N ARG A 14 1.31 -5.77 17.51
CA ARG A 14 -0.13 -6.03 17.66
C ARG A 14 -0.90 -5.88 16.34
N ILE A 15 -0.25 -5.39 15.29
CA ILE A 15 -0.83 -5.30 13.94
C ILE A 15 -0.68 -6.67 13.27
N GLY A 16 -1.80 -7.38 13.09
CA GLY A 16 -1.81 -8.72 12.50
C GLY A 16 -1.70 -8.75 10.98
N ASN A 17 -2.05 -7.64 10.30
CA ASN A 17 -2.00 -7.58 8.84
C ASN A 17 -0.60 -7.19 8.36
N VAL A 18 -0.14 -7.86 7.31
CA VAL A 18 1.18 -7.65 6.70
C VAL A 18 1.00 -7.23 5.24
N LEU A 19 1.70 -6.18 4.85
CA LEU A 19 1.85 -5.72 3.47
C LEU A 19 3.26 -6.08 2.99
N GLU A 20 3.35 -6.79 1.88
CA GLU A 20 4.63 -7.10 1.25
C GLU A 20 5.01 -5.98 0.29
N LEU A 21 6.18 -5.37 0.52
CA LEU A 21 6.73 -4.28 -0.30
C LEU A 21 8.19 -4.61 -0.63
N ASP A 22 8.66 -4.15 -1.79
CA ASP A 22 10.08 -4.23 -2.15
C ASP A 22 10.91 -3.14 -1.46
N ASP A 23 12.24 -3.28 -1.53
CA ASP A 23 13.21 -2.33 -0.98
C ASP A 23 12.97 -0.89 -1.47
N PHE A 24 12.59 -0.74 -2.74
CA PHE A 24 12.38 0.57 -3.35
C PHE A 24 11.17 1.27 -2.73
N LYS A 25 10.04 0.57 -2.58
CA LYS A 25 8.81 1.11 -1.99
C LYS A 25 8.96 1.37 -0.50
N ILE A 26 9.66 0.51 0.22
CA ILE A 26 10.02 0.72 1.62
C ILE A 26 10.83 2.01 1.78
N LYS A 27 11.87 2.18 0.95
CA LYS A 27 12.72 3.38 0.99
C LYS A 27 11.94 4.63 0.60
N GLU A 28 11.16 4.60 -0.47
CA GLU A 28 10.33 5.72 -0.93
C GLU A 28 9.38 6.21 0.17
N ALA A 29 8.68 5.27 0.84
CA ALA A 29 7.79 5.60 1.95
C ALA A 29 8.55 6.14 3.17
N SER A 30 9.74 5.62 3.46
CA SER A 30 10.59 6.07 4.57
C SER A 30 11.12 7.49 4.36
N ASP A 31 11.60 7.79 3.15
CA ASP A 31 12.19 9.08 2.78
C ASP A 31 11.13 10.18 2.64
N ASN A 32 9.99 9.86 2.01
CA ASN A 32 8.96 10.86 1.66
C ASN A 32 7.74 10.86 2.59
N GLY A 33 7.64 9.88 3.50
CA GLY A 33 6.45 9.64 4.33
C GLY A 33 5.24 9.08 3.57
N LYS A 34 5.36 8.86 2.26
CA LYS A 34 4.30 8.37 1.38
C LYS A 34 4.89 7.61 0.19
N SER A 35 4.10 6.68 -0.37
CA SER A 35 4.43 5.93 -1.57
C SER A 35 3.15 5.54 -2.31
N THR A 36 3.27 5.00 -3.51
CA THR A 36 2.16 4.39 -4.25
C THR A 36 2.47 2.93 -4.53
N PHE A 37 1.45 2.09 -4.49
CA PHE A 37 1.58 0.65 -4.72
C PHE A 37 0.46 0.18 -5.64
N ILE A 38 0.77 -0.77 -6.52
CA ILE A 38 -0.19 -1.34 -7.45
C ILE A 38 -0.23 -2.84 -7.21
N SER A 39 -1.41 -3.43 -7.20
CA SER A 39 -1.57 -4.87 -7.01
C SER A 39 -2.76 -5.42 -7.78
N SER A 40 -2.64 -6.68 -8.19
CA SER A 40 -3.77 -7.51 -8.62
C SER A 40 -4.62 -8.01 -7.43
N LYS A 41 -4.08 -7.96 -6.21
CA LYS A 41 -4.78 -8.38 -4.99
C LYS A 41 -5.47 -7.19 -4.34
N PHE A 42 -6.70 -7.41 -3.89
CA PHE A 42 -7.41 -6.43 -3.07
C PHE A 42 -6.84 -6.39 -1.65
N LEU A 43 -6.56 -5.18 -1.18
CA LEU A 43 -6.11 -4.86 0.17
C LEU A 43 -7.06 -3.82 0.77
N ASN A 44 -7.47 -4.02 2.00
CA ASN A 44 -8.34 -3.07 2.69
C ASN A 44 -7.60 -1.78 3.04
N LYS A 45 -8.36 -0.72 3.31
CA LYS A 45 -7.79 0.47 3.99
C LYS A 45 -7.44 0.10 5.41
N GLY A 46 -6.37 0.68 5.93
CA GLY A 46 -5.95 0.47 7.31
C GLY A 46 -4.45 0.31 7.45
N VAL A 47 -4.05 -0.20 8.60
CA VAL A 47 -2.69 -0.20 9.09
C VAL A 47 -2.06 -1.58 8.95
N TYR A 48 -0.87 -1.63 8.37
CA TYR A 48 -0.16 -2.85 7.99
C TYR A 48 1.29 -2.81 8.47
N ARG A 49 1.76 -3.92 9.04
CA ARG A 49 3.21 -4.15 9.16
C ARG A 49 3.78 -4.36 7.77
N VAL A 50 5.03 -3.96 7.58
CA VAL A 50 5.69 -4.19 6.29
C VAL A 50 6.62 -5.40 6.38
N ARG A 51 6.46 -6.32 5.42
CA ARG A 51 7.46 -7.34 5.15
C ARG A 51 8.15 -6.98 3.85
N ASN A 52 9.46 -7.02 3.87
CA ASN A 52 10.26 -6.82 2.69
C ASN A 52 10.22 -8.06 1.79
N SER A 53 9.74 -7.92 0.56
CA SER A 53 9.60 -9.03 -0.37
C SER A 53 10.93 -9.55 -0.89
N GLY A 54 12.00 -8.76 -0.84
CA GLY A 54 13.33 -9.13 -1.32
C GLY A 54 14.10 -10.02 -0.35
N ASN A 55 13.92 -9.83 0.96
CA ASN A 55 14.67 -10.55 2.00
C ASN A 55 13.77 -11.28 3.04
N GLY A 56 12.45 -11.09 2.99
CA GLY A 56 11.48 -11.72 3.88
C GLY A 56 11.40 -11.13 5.30
N HIS A 57 12.22 -10.14 5.65
CA HIS A 57 12.24 -9.54 6.97
C HIS A 57 11.01 -8.65 7.22
N LEU A 58 10.52 -8.68 8.47
CA LEU A 58 9.55 -7.70 8.94
C LEU A 58 10.29 -6.41 9.31
N GLU A 59 9.94 -5.35 8.60
CA GLU A 59 10.51 -4.03 8.83
C GLU A 59 9.93 -3.42 10.11
N ASN A 60 10.73 -2.60 10.78
CA ASN A 60 10.29 -1.84 11.96
C ASN A 60 9.55 -0.54 11.54
N LEU A 61 8.57 -0.69 10.66
CA LEU A 61 7.75 0.40 10.16
C LEU A 61 6.35 -0.09 9.82
N VAL A 62 5.43 0.87 9.75
CA VAL A 62 4.02 0.60 9.52
C VAL A 62 3.48 1.51 8.43
N ILE A 63 2.70 0.91 7.54
CA ILE A 63 2.08 1.60 6.42
C ILE A 63 0.57 1.65 6.63
N ASN A 64 0.00 2.82 6.42
CA ASN A 64 -1.43 3.04 6.33
C ASN A 64 -1.83 3.14 4.85
N ILE A 65 -2.75 2.29 4.41
CA ILE A 65 -3.45 2.40 3.14
C ILE A 65 -4.63 3.34 3.32
N ASP A 66 -4.50 4.60 2.87
CA ASP A 66 -5.52 5.63 3.09
C ASP A 66 -6.48 5.79 1.89
N LYS A 67 -6.02 5.44 0.69
CA LYS A 67 -6.82 5.46 -0.55
C LYS A 67 -6.59 4.20 -1.37
N ILE A 68 -7.68 3.74 -1.98
CA ILE A 68 -7.73 2.62 -2.92
C ILE A 68 -8.52 3.12 -4.13
N ALA A 69 -7.98 2.92 -5.31
CA ALA A 69 -8.68 3.02 -6.57
C ALA A 69 -8.59 1.69 -7.31
N ALA A 70 -9.54 1.42 -8.20
CA ALA A 70 -9.59 0.19 -8.98
C ALA A 70 -10.08 0.49 -10.40
N VAL A 71 -9.48 -0.14 -11.39
CA VAL A 71 -9.87 0.00 -12.80
C VAL A 71 -9.49 -1.28 -13.56
N THR A 72 -10.28 -1.65 -14.57
CA THR A 72 -9.94 -2.78 -15.45
C THR A 72 -8.94 -2.35 -16.52
N TYR A 73 -8.25 -3.30 -17.16
CA TYR A 73 -7.36 -2.97 -18.28
C TYR A 73 -8.10 -2.22 -19.41
N ASP A 74 -9.29 -2.68 -19.80
CA ASP A 74 -10.13 -2.01 -20.80
C ASP A 74 -10.54 -0.60 -20.36
N GLY A 75 -10.77 -0.41 -19.05
CA GLY A 75 -11.04 0.90 -18.47
C GLY A 75 -9.85 1.86 -18.63
N LEU A 76 -8.63 1.38 -18.38
CA LEU A 76 -7.40 2.15 -18.59
C LEU A 76 -7.20 2.50 -20.06
N ILE A 77 -7.37 1.55 -20.98
CA ILE A 77 -7.30 1.81 -22.43
C ILE A 77 -8.30 2.89 -22.83
N LYS A 78 -9.54 2.79 -22.34
CA LYS A 78 -10.60 3.74 -22.69
C LYS A 78 -10.28 5.16 -22.22
N GLU A 79 -9.59 5.30 -21.09
CA GLU A 79 -9.24 6.61 -20.51
C GLU A 79 -7.96 7.21 -21.12
N LEU A 80 -6.94 6.38 -21.35
CA LEU A 80 -5.59 6.84 -21.69
C LEU A 80 -5.19 6.58 -23.16
N GLY A 81 -5.89 5.68 -23.85
CA GLY A 81 -5.54 5.19 -25.19
C GLY A 81 -4.70 3.90 -25.15
N GLU A 82 -4.89 3.05 -26.16
CA GLU A 82 -4.25 1.72 -26.26
C GLU A 82 -2.72 1.82 -26.27
N ASP A 83 -2.16 2.81 -26.98
CA ASP A 83 -0.71 3.04 -27.06
C ASP A 83 -0.07 3.56 -25.75
N CYS A 84 -0.88 3.94 -24.77
CA CYS A 84 -0.42 4.45 -23.48
C CYS A 84 -0.44 3.39 -22.37
N VAL A 85 -0.99 2.19 -22.61
CA VAL A 85 -1.16 1.15 -21.58
C VAL A 85 -0.50 -0.16 -22.00
N ASP A 86 0.68 -0.42 -21.46
CA ASP A 86 1.39 -1.68 -21.68
C ASP A 86 0.68 -2.86 -21.00
N LYS A 87 0.10 -3.78 -21.78
CA LYS A 87 -0.57 -5.00 -21.28
C LYS A 87 0.39 -5.92 -20.51
N HIS A 88 1.69 -5.91 -20.83
CA HIS A 88 2.65 -6.83 -20.22
C HIS A 88 2.86 -6.56 -18.73
N LEU A 89 2.63 -5.33 -18.28
CA LEU A 89 2.65 -4.97 -16.85
C LEU A 89 1.52 -5.65 -16.06
N TRP A 90 0.44 -6.06 -16.75
CA TRP A 90 -0.78 -6.60 -16.15
C TRP A 90 -1.03 -8.06 -16.51
N LYS A 91 -0.02 -8.77 -17.02
CA LYS A 91 -0.12 -10.17 -17.47
C LYS A 91 -0.63 -11.14 -16.39
N ASP A 92 -0.44 -10.80 -15.12
CA ASP A 92 -0.83 -11.62 -13.97
C ASP A 92 -2.24 -11.24 -13.44
N VAL A 93 -2.92 -10.29 -14.09
CA VAL A 93 -4.30 -9.89 -13.82
C VAL A 93 -5.20 -10.59 -14.83
N PRO A 94 -6.16 -11.45 -14.41
CA PRO A 94 -7.09 -12.08 -15.34
C PRO A 94 -7.86 -11.04 -16.15
N ASP A 95 -8.17 -11.34 -17.41
CA ASP A 95 -8.92 -10.41 -18.28
C ASP A 95 -10.27 -10.05 -17.62
N GLY A 96 -10.58 -8.75 -17.57
CA GLY A 96 -11.78 -8.20 -16.94
C GLY A 96 -11.68 -7.96 -15.43
N GLU A 97 -10.64 -8.45 -14.75
CA GLU A 97 -10.43 -8.20 -13.32
C GLU A 97 -9.84 -6.79 -13.06
N PRO A 98 -10.08 -6.22 -11.87
CA PRO A 98 -9.56 -4.91 -11.51
C PRO A 98 -8.06 -4.94 -11.17
N ILE A 99 -7.39 -3.87 -11.57
CA ILE A 99 -6.05 -3.46 -11.10
C ILE A 99 -6.26 -2.46 -9.97
N PHE A 100 -5.66 -2.73 -8.80
CA PHE A 100 -5.80 -1.86 -7.63
C PHE A 100 -4.61 -0.93 -7.46
N PHE A 101 -4.91 0.34 -7.22
CA PHE A 101 -3.94 1.41 -6.99
C PHE A 101 -4.10 1.92 -5.56
N TYR A 102 -3.00 1.91 -4.81
CA TYR A 102 -2.96 2.24 -3.40
C TYR A 102 -2.10 3.47 -3.16
N SER A 103 -2.62 4.37 -2.32
CA SER A 103 -1.83 5.42 -1.68
C SER A 103 -1.38 4.89 -0.32
N LEU A 104 -0.06 4.85 -0.12
CA LEU A 104 0.58 4.40 1.09
C LEU A 104 1.10 5.60 1.87
N LYS A 105 0.88 5.60 3.18
CA LYS A 105 1.44 6.59 4.11
C LYS A 105 2.19 5.90 5.22
N LEU A 106 3.35 6.44 5.57
CA LEU A 106 4.09 5.99 6.73
C LEU A 106 3.35 6.43 8.00
N GLU A 107 3.00 5.47 8.85
CA GLU A 107 2.24 5.72 10.08
C GLU A 107 3.20 5.93 11.27
N LYS A 108 3.17 7.12 11.86
CA LYS A 108 4.02 7.52 13.00
C LYS A 108 3.22 8.05 14.19
N ASP A 109 1.95 8.37 13.98
CA ASP A 109 1.14 9.09 14.97
C ASP A 109 0.42 8.10 15.87
N PHE A 110 -0.17 7.06 15.29
CA PHE A 110 -0.98 6.07 16.01
C PHE A 110 -0.20 4.85 16.50
N VAL A 111 1.03 4.66 16.02
CA VAL A 111 1.84 3.46 16.27
C VAL A 111 3.16 3.84 16.95
N ARG A 112 3.61 2.98 17.87
CA ARG A 112 4.89 3.09 18.61
C ARG A 112 5.79 1.91 18.29
#